data_AF-A0A151K015-F1
#
_entry.id   AF-A0A151K015-F1
#
_cell.length_a   1.000
_cell.length_b   1.000
_cell.length_c   1.000
_cell.angle_alpha   90.00
_cell.angle_beta   90.00
_cell.angle_gamma   90.00
#
_symmetry.space_group_name_H-M   'P 1'
#
loop_
_entity.id
_entity.type
_entity.pdbx_description
1 polymer ?
#
loop_
_entity_poly.entity_id
_entity_poly.type
_entity_poly.pdbx_seq_one_letter_code
_entity_poly.pdbx_strand_id
1 'polypeptide(L)'
;MLKPSAEYNRRAAIIESIRAGRSATEIIRFFGYPRSTVYDVFAKYHESEKSNEDLNPLDFYVWGVVERVTNKSRHPNVASLRAAIEAAFTDMDRDALKRACARFRPRMEAVIQASGGYIE
;
A
#
# COMPACT_ATOMS: atom_id res chain seq x y z
N MET A 1 10.99 4.30 -28.71
CA MET A 1 9.92 3.94 -27.75
C MET A 1 9.14 2.76 -28.32
N LEU A 2 9.17 1.60 -27.66
CA LEU A 2 8.32 0.47 -28.04
C LEU A 2 6.86 0.82 -27.70
N LYS A 3 5.93 0.59 -28.63
CA LYS A 3 4.49 0.72 -28.35
C LYS A 3 4.10 -0.36 -27.33
N PRO A 4 3.34 -0.02 -26.27
CA PRO A 4 2.90 -1.02 -25.30
C PRO A 4 2.03 -2.08 -25.97
N SER A 5 2.14 -3.33 -25.52
CA SER A 5 1.34 -4.44 -26.05
C SER A 5 -0.15 -4.25 -25.73
N ALA A 6 -1.02 -4.86 -26.53
CA ALA A 6 -2.45 -4.85 -26.27
C ALA A 6 -2.80 -5.44 -24.89
N GLU A 7 -2.04 -6.43 -24.44
CA GLU A 7 -2.20 -7.01 -23.10
C GLU A 7 -1.84 -6.03 -21.99
N TYR A 8 -0.72 -5.30 -22.13
CA TYR A 8 -0.33 -4.27 -21.17
C TYR A 8 -1.43 -3.20 -21.04
N ASN A 9 -1.96 -2.72 -22.17
CA ASN A 9 -3.02 -1.72 -22.18
C ASN A 9 -4.30 -2.21 -21.48
N ARG A 10 -4.66 -3.49 -21.64
CA ARG A 10 -5.81 -4.09 -20.93
C ARG A 10 -5.59 -4.13 -19.42
N ARG A 11 -4.42 -4.62 -18.97
CA ARG A 11 -4.09 -4.67 -17.53
C ARG A 11 -4.11 -3.27 -16.92
N ALA A 12 -3.51 -2.29 -17.58
CA ALA A 12 -3.52 -0.90 -17.13
C ALA A 12 -4.94 -0.34 -17.00
N ALA A 13 -5.81 -0.55 -18.01
CA ALA A 13 -7.20 -0.10 -17.96
C ALA A 13 -8.01 -0.73 -16.80
N ILE A 14 -7.76 -2.01 -16.50
CA ILE A 14 -8.39 -2.70 -15.37
C ILE A 14 -7.91 -2.10 -14.05
N ILE A 15 -6.59 -1.91 -13.88
CA ILE A 15 -6.01 -1.34 -12.66
C ILE A 15 -6.53 0.07 -12.38
N GLU A 16 -6.56 0.94 -13.40
CA GLU A 16 -7.09 2.29 -13.26
C GLU A 16 -8.59 2.30 -12.89
N SER A 17 -9.34 1.31 -13.37
CA SER A 17 -10.75 1.15 -13.01
C SER A 17 -10.94 0.69 -11.57
N ILE A 18 -10.06 -0.21 -11.07
CA ILE A 18 -10.05 -0.63 -9.67
C ILE A 18 -9.76 0.58 -8.76
N ARG A 19 -8.74 1.39 -9.11
CA ARG A 19 -8.40 2.63 -8.39
C ARG A 19 -9.53 3.64 -8.37
N ALA A 20 -10.33 3.69 -9.42
CA ALA A 20 -11.55 4.50 -9.48
C ALA A 20 -12.74 3.92 -8.70
N GLY A 21 -12.55 2.81 -7.96
CA GLY A 21 -13.58 2.19 -7.12
C GLY A 21 -14.60 1.34 -7.88
N ARG A 22 -14.32 0.95 -9.14
CA ARG A 22 -15.24 0.11 -9.92
C ARG A 22 -15.15 -1.36 -9.52
N SER A 23 -16.31 -2.02 -9.47
CA SER A 23 -16.40 -3.46 -9.27
C SER A 23 -15.93 -4.25 -10.50
N ALA A 24 -15.49 -5.49 -10.30
CA ALA A 24 -15.12 -6.39 -11.40
C ALA A 24 -16.25 -6.55 -12.44
N THR A 25 -17.51 -6.58 -11.99
CA THR A 25 -18.68 -6.70 -12.87
C THR A 25 -18.86 -5.48 -13.78
N GLU A 26 -18.66 -4.27 -13.24
CA GLU A 26 -18.72 -3.03 -14.02
C GLU A 26 -17.61 -2.98 -15.06
N ILE A 27 -16.39 -3.40 -14.69
CA ILE A 27 -15.24 -3.46 -15.59
C ILE A 27 -15.49 -4.44 -16.74
N ILE A 28 -15.99 -5.65 -16.43
CA ILE A 28 -16.35 -6.66 -17.45
C ILE A 28 -17.38 -6.09 -18.42
N ARG A 29 -18.44 -5.47 -17.89
CA ARG A 29 -19.52 -4.90 -18.72
C ARG A 29 -19.04 -3.75 -19.59
N PHE A 30 -18.18 -2.88 -19.07
CA PHE A 30 -17.72 -1.68 -19.76
C PHE A 30 -16.70 -1.99 -20.86
N PHE A 31 -15.69 -2.82 -20.57
CA PHE A 31 -14.61 -3.11 -21.52
C PHE A 31 -14.84 -4.37 -22.36
N GLY A 32 -15.77 -5.24 -21.98
CA GLY A 32 -16.00 -6.53 -22.64
C GLY A 32 -14.85 -7.52 -22.50
N TYR A 33 -13.97 -7.32 -21.50
CA TYR A 33 -12.84 -8.21 -21.26
C TYR A 33 -13.31 -9.56 -20.68
N PRO A 34 -12.57 -10.66 -20.93
CA PRO A 34 -12.89 -11.96 -20.36
C PRO A 34 -12.97 -11.90 -18.83
N ARG A 35 -13.99 -12.54 -18.26
CA ARG A 35 -14.20 -12.58 -16.80
C ARG A 35 -12.94 -13.06 -16.07
N SER A 36 -12.31 -14.14 -16.53
CA SER A 36 -11.06 -14.67 -15.96
C SER A 36 -9.97 -13.60 -15.90
N THR A 37 -9.74 -12.86 -16.98
CA THR A 37 -8.73 -11.80 -17.03
C THR A 37 -9.00 -10.69 -16.02
N VAL A 38 -10.25 -10.25 -15.87
CA VAL A 38 -10.59 -9.19 -14.91
C VAL A 38 -10.38 -9.68 -13.47
N TYR A 39 -10.86 -10.87 -13.14
CA TYR A 39 -10.70 -11.42 -11.78
C TYR A 39 -9.24 -11.74 -11.43
N ASP A 40 -8.45 -12.25 -12.37
CA ASP A 40 -7.01 -12.51 -12.15
C ASP A 40 -6.25 -11.21 -11.84
N VAL A 41 -6.52 -10.13 -12.59
CA VAL A 41 -5.91 -8.82 -12.33
C VAL A 41 -6.40 -8.24 -11.02
N PHE A 42 -7.69 -8.41 -10.70
CA PHE A 42 -8.27 -7.94 -9.43
C PHE A 42 -7.59 -8.61 -8.24
N ALA A 43 -7.46 -9.95 -8.25
CA ALA A 43 -6.79 -10.70 -7.19
C ALA A 43 -5.34 -10.25 -7.01
N LYS A 44 -4.56 -10.22 -8.10
CA LYS A 44 -3.15 -9.80 -8.08
C LYS A 44 -2.97 -8.35 -7.61
N TYR A 45 -3.89 -7.46 -7.98
CA TYR A 45 -3.86 -6.08 -7.51
C TYR A 45 -4.03 -6.01 -5.99
N HIS A 46 -5.03 -6.72 -5.44
CA HIS A 46 -5.27 -6.70 -3.99
C HIS A 46 -4.14 -7.36 -3.19
N GLU A 47 -3.51 -8.41 -3.73
CA GLU A 47 -2.29 -8.99 -3.16
C GLU A 47 -1.13 -7.98 -3.19
N SER A 48 -0.97 -7.24 -4.29
CA SER A 48 0.07 -6.21 -4.40
C SER A 48 -0.14 -5.02 -3.45
N GLU A 49 -1.39 -4.65 -3.17
CA GLU A 49 -1.69 -3.58 -2.19
C GLU A 49 -1.27 -4.00 -0.77
N LYS A 50 -1.52 -5.27 -0.40
CA LYS A 50 -1.10 -5.79 0.91
C LYS A 50 0.42 -5.82 1.05
N SER A 51 1.13 -6.32 0.04
CA SER A 51 2.60 -6.31 0.08
C SER A 51 3.17 -4.89 0.04
N ASN A 52 2.44 -3.90 -0.49
CA ASN A 52 2.87 -2.50 -0.43
C ASN A 52 2.89 -1.95 1.00
N GLU A 53 1.94 -2.33 1.86
CA GLU A 53 1.98 -1.98 3.30
C GLU A 53 3.22 -2.56 4.00
N ASP A 54 3.60 -3.78 3.64
CA ASP A 54 4.82 -4.43 4.16
C ASP A 54 6.11 -3.76 3.67
N LEU A 55 6.06 -3.04 2.56
CA LEU A 55 7.23 -2.39 1.97
C LEU A 55 7.33 -0.91 2.32
N ASN A 56 6.24 -0.25 2.66
CA ASN A 56 6.27 1.17 3.00
C ASN A 56 6.75 1.38 4.45
N PRO A 57 7.91 2.04 4.69
CA PRO A 57 8.38 2.33 6.06
C PRO A 57 7.42 3.18 6.87
N LEU A 58 6.54 3.94 6.22
CA LEU A 58 5.48 4.65 6.93
C LEU A 58 4.50 3.69 7.59
N ASP A 59 4.09 2.64 6.87
CA ASP A 59 3.07 1.70 7.30
C ASP A 59 3.65 0.64 8.26
N PHE A 60 4.75 -0.02 7.90
CA PHE A 60 5.31 -1.08 8.75
C PHE A 60 6.06 -0.57 10.00
N TYR A 61 6.32 0.74 10.12
CA TYR A 61 7.10 1.28 11.24
C TYR A 61 6.59 2.61 11.79
N VAL A 62 6.60 3.68 10.98
CA VAL A 62 6.38 5.06 11.48
C VAL A 62 5.01 5.19 12.14
N TRP A 63 3.95 4.68 11.50
CA TRP A 63 2.62 4.75 12.08
C TRP A 63 2.48 4.00 13.39
N GLY A 64 3.10 2.82 13.53
CA GLY A 64 3.13 2.08 14.79
C GLY A 64 3.83 2.83 15.93
N VAL A 65 4.85 3.66 15.61
CA VAL A 65 5.49 4.54 16.60
C VAL A 65 4.58 5.70 16.98
N VAL A 66 4.04 6.42 15.98
CA VAL A 66 3.16 7.57 16.20
C VAL A 66 1.94 7.16 17.02
N GLU A 67 1.25 6.10 16.60
CA GLU A 67 0.08 5.56 17.31
C GLU A 67 0.40 5.23 18.76
N ARG A 68 1.52 4.53 19.01
CA ARG A 68 1.95 4.19 20.37
C ARG A 68 2.24 5.42 21.22
N VAL A 69 2.77 6.51 20.63
CA VAL A 69 3.10 7.72 21.38
C VAL A 69 1.84 8.54 21.66
N THR A 70 1.02 8.79 20.65
CA THR A 70 -0.18 9.64 20.78
C THR A 70 -1.22 8.97 21.67
N ASN A 71 -1.42 7.67 21.54
CA ASN A 71 -2.47 6.95 22.29
C ASN A 71 -2.14 6.71 23.77
N LYS A 72 -0.97 7.14 24.27
CA LYS A 72 -0.65 7.13 25.71
C LYS A 72 -1.52 8.08 26.52
N SER A 73 -2.14 9.06 25.86
CA SER A 73 -2.95 10.08 26.53
C SER A 73 -4.26 10.27 25.78
N ARG A 74 -5.31 10.63 26.52
CA ARG A 74 -6.59 10.98 25.90
C ARG A 74 -6.51 12.40 25.34
N HIS A 75 -6.95 12.58 24.10
CA HIS A 75 -7.06 13.90 23.49
C HIS A 75 -8.49 14.45 23.62
N PRO A 76 -8.68 15.67 24.14
CA PRO A 76 -10.02 16.25 24.34
C PRO A 76 -10.69 16.68 23.03
N ASN A 77 -9.92 16.89 21.96
CA ASN A 77 -10.43 17.31 20.65
C ASN A 77 -9.42 16.99 19.54
N VAL A 78 -9.86 17.17 18.29
CA VAL A 78 -9.07 16.90 17.08
C VAL A 78 -7.81 17.76 17.01
N ALA A 79 -7.84 19.01 17.49
CA ALA A 79 -6.67 19.88 17.48
C ALA A 79 -5.56 19.36 18.40
N SER A 80 -5.93 18.88 19.60
CA SER A 80 -5.00 18.25 20.53
C SER A 80 -4.40 16.95 19.96
N LEU A 81 -5.22 16.12 19.30
CA LEU A 81 -4.73 14.91 18.64
C LEU A 81 -3.76 15.25 17.50
N ARG A 82 -4.13 16.21 16.64
CA ARG A 82 -3.28 16.66 15.53
C ARG A 82 -1.93 17.18 16.03
N ALA A 83 -1.93 18.03 17.06
CA ALA A 83 -0.70 18.55 17.65
C ALA A 83 0.19 17.43 18.22
N ALA A 84 -0.42 16.41 18.85
CA ALA A 84 0.32 15.26 19.36
C ALA A 84 0.93 14.41 18.24
N ILE A 85 0.21 14.22 17.12
CA ILE A 85 0.73 13.53 15.94
C ILE A 85 1.92 14.31 15.36
N GLU A 86 1.77 15.62 15.13
CA GLU A 86 2.85 16.47 14.59
C GLU A 86 4.10 16.47 15.50
N ALA A 87 3.90 16.50 16.82
CA ALA A 87 4.99 16.36 17.79
C ALA A 87 5.65 14.98 17.71
N ALA A 88 4.88 13.90 17.66
CA ALA A 88 5.42 12.53 17.56
C ALA A 88 6.26 12.31 16.29
N PHE A 89 5.88 12.92 15.17
CA PHE A 89 6.71 12.92 13.95
C PHE A 89 8.00 13.72 14.13
N THR A 90 7.93 14.89 14.76
CA THR A 90 9.08 15.78 14.95
C THR A 90 10.11 15.18 15.91
N ASP A 91 9.66 14.53 16.97
CA ASP A 91 10.48 13.93 18.02
C ASP A 91 10.99 12.53 17.68
N MET A 92 10.62 11.99 16.52
CA MET A 92 11.01 10.64 16.11
C MET A 92 12.54 10.53 15.97
N ASP A 93 13.12 9.49 16.57
CA ASP A 93 14.56 9.22 16.47
C ASP A 93 14.96 9.00 14.99
N ARG A 94 15.78 9.93 14.47
CA ARG A 94 16.30 9.88 13.10
C ARG A 94 17.08 8.61 12.82
N ASP A 95 17.82 8.08 13.79
CA ASP A 95 18.58 6.85 13.58
C ASP A 95 17.67 5.62 13.59
N ALA A 96 16.58 5.63 14.37
CA ALA A 96 15.54 4.62 14.27
C ALA A 96 14.83 4.66 12.91
N LEU A 97 14.54 5.85 12.37
CA LEU A 97 13.97 6.00 11.04
C LEU A 97 14.91 5.47 9.95
N LYS A 98 16.22 5.78 10.02
CA LYS A 98 17.22 5.21 9.10
C LYS A 98 17.24 3.68 9.16
N ARG A 99 17.20 3.10 10.37
CA ARG A 99 17.12 1.63 10.55
C ARG A 99 15.85 1.07 9.93
N ALA A 100 14.70 1.74 10.08
CA ALA A 100 13.46 1.33 9.45
C ALA A 100 13.54 1.37 7.92
N CYS A 101 14.05 2.45 7.34
CA CYS A 101 14.26 2.55 5.89
C CYS A 101 15.23 1.48 5.37
N ALA A 102 16.28 1.15 6.12
CA ALA A 102 17.21 0.07 5.75
C ALA A 102 16.55 -1.31 5.69
N ARG A 103 15.40 -1.51 6.37
CA ARG A 103 14.62 -2.75 6.30
C ARG A 103 13.82 -2.91 5.01
N PHE A 104 13.70 -1.86 4.19
CA PHE A 104 13.01 -1.94 2.90
C PHE A 104 13.56 -3.07 2.02
N ARG A 105 14.89 -3.11 1.84
CA ARG A 105 15.54 -4.10 0.98
C ARG A 105 15.29 -5.55 1.43
N PRO A 106 15.57 -5.94 2.68
CA PRO A 106 15.30 -7.31 3.12
C PRO A 106 13.80 -7.65 3.11
N ARG A 107 12.89 -6.69 3.37
CA ARG A 107 11.44 -6.94 3.22
C ARG A 107 11.04 -7.15 1.76
N MET A 108 11.58 -6.37 0.83
CA MET A 108 11.38 -6.58 -0.62
C MET A 108 11.87 -7.96 -1.06
N GLU A 109 13.03 -8.41 -0.58
CA GLU A 109 13.54 -9.75 -0.85
C GLU A 109 12.60 -10.83 -0.31
N ALA A 110 12.04 -10.65 0.89
CA ALA A 110 11.04 -11.56 1.46
C ALA A 110 9.73 -11.57 0.65
N VAL A 111 9.23 -10.43 0.18
CA VAL A 111 8.05 -10.36 -0.70
C VAL A 111 8.32 -11.08 -2.03
N ILE A 112 9.52 -10.95 -2.60
CA ILE A 112 9.90 -11.70 -3.80
C ILE A 112 9.91 -13.21 -3.53
N GLN A 113 10.45 -13.66 -2.39
CA GLN A 113 10.43 -15.07 -1.98
C GLN A 113 9.00 -15.58 -1.78
N ALA A 114 8.10 -14.73 -1.28
CA ALA A 114 6.67 -14.99 -1.16
C ALA A 114 5.89 -14.85 -2.49
N SER A 115 6.58 -14.65 -3.62
CA SER A 115 5.96 -14.44 -4.94
C SER A 115 4.96 -13.29 -4.99
N GLY A 116 5.24 -12.20 -4.26
CA GLY A 116 4.35 -11.03 -4.13
C GLY A 116 3.32 -11.16 -3.02
N GLY A 117 3.36 -12.24 -2.24
CA GLY A 117 2.51 -12.43 -1.07
C GLY A 117 2.87 -11.55 0.13
N TYR A 118 2.00 -11.61 1.14
CA TYR A 118 2.16 -10.95 2.44
C TYR A 118 3.35 -11.51 3.24
N ILE A 119 3.99 -10.66 4.04
CA ILE A 119 5.08 -11.03 4.96
C ILE A 119 4.84 -10.45 6.36
N GLU A 120 5.34 -11.10 7.42
CA GLU A 120 5.34 -10.54 8.78
C GLU A 120 6.53 -9.59 9.02
#